data_AF-A0A4U0W846-F1
#
_entry.id   AF-A0A4U0W846-F1
#
_cell.length_a   1.000
_cell.length_b   1.000
_cell.length_c   1.000
_cell.angle_alpha   90.00
_cell.angle_beta   90.00
_cell.angle_gamma   90.00
#
_symmetry.space_group_name_H-M   'P 1'
#
loop_
_entity.id
_entity.type
_entity.pdbx_description
1 polymer ?
#
loop_
_entity_poly.entity_id
_entity_poly.type
_entity_poly.pdbx_seq_one_letter_code
_entity_poly.pdbx_strand_id
1 'polypeptide(L)'
;MQEVPERRATGRHWKREKTVIPNPLLSTPTPYPQHLDNLFKMSNDYKFEGWLGLDKDAAEGKMQWKEFEPKPFTENDVDIKITHCGICGSDIHVLRSGWFPTQYPCCVGHEIVGRAVRVGNKAERGIKVGDRVGVGAQADSCLKPDCEECTSGLEQYCTNLNCSTYNGNFADGSKSYGGYATYNRTPSHFVFKIPDALDSADAAPMLCGGVTVYSPLKKNGAGPGKRVGIVGVGGLGHFGVLFAKALGCDKVVGISRYNQKRDDVLKLGADGYISTDEDKDWATKHARTLDLIVCTVSSPKLPLMDYMQLLRTNGKFVQVGAPEDILPDFNALAFIGKGVTFGGSLIGAPHEIEEMLQLAADKKIKPWIEQRPMKEANKAVVDMVDGKARYRYCLVNEESK
;
A
#
# COMPACT_ATOMS: atom_id res chain seq x y z
N MET A 1 13.16 -51.69 -38.34
CA MET A 1 11.72 -52.03 -38.20
C MET A 1 11.20 -51.24 -37.02
N GLN A 2 10.29 -50.28 -37.09
CA GLN A 2 9.43 -49.80 -38.17
C GLN A 2 9.33 -48.27 -38.05
N GLU A 3 9.39 -47.59 -39.20
CA GLU A 3 9.08 -46.18 -39.39
C GLU A 3 7.55 -45.98 -39.36
N VAL A 4 7.11 -44.82 -38.87
CA VAL A 4 5.72 -44.33 -39.00
C VAL A 4 5.77 -42.98 -39.73
N PRO A 5 4.90 -42.73 -40.74
CA PRO A 5 5.23 -41.80 -41.83
C PRO A 5 4.65 -40.40 -41.69
N GLU A 6 5.36 -39.43 -42.27
CA GLU A 6 4.90 -38.05 -42.54
C GLU A 6 3.64 -38.04 -43.41
N ARG A 7 2.64 -37.22 -43.02
CA ARG A 7 1.54 -36.83 -43.91
C ARG A 7 1.53 -35.33 -44.15
N ARG A 8 1.66 -35.00 -45.43
CA ARG A 8 1.57 -33.68 -46.06
C ARG A 8 0.28 -32.94 -45.72
N ALA A 9 0.44 -31.64 -45.48
CA ALA A 9 -0.63 -30.66 -45.44
C ALA A 9 -1.29 -30.50 -46.82
N THR A 10 -2.62 -30.50 -46.86
CA THR A 10 -3.39 -29.94 -47.98
C THR A 10 -4.35 -28.90 -47.41
N GLY A 11 -4.15 -27.65 -47.83
CA GLY A 11 -5.02 -26.54 -47.45
C GLY A 11 -6.37 -26.64 -48.13
N ARG A 12 -7.43 -26.27 -47.39
CA ARG A 12 -8.71 -25.86 -47.95
C ARG A 12 -9.27 -24.71 -47.12
N HIS A 13 -9.33 -23.54 -47.75
CA HIS A 13 -10.00 -22.34 -47.25
C HIS A 13 -11.50 -22.61 -47.06
N TRP A 14 -12.02 -22.24 -45.90
CA TRP A 14 -13.46 -22.10 -45.66
C TRP A 14 -13.74 -20.69 -45.17
N LYS A 15 -14.31 -19.87 -46.07
CA LYS A 15 -14.94 -18.59 -45.73
C LYS A 15 -16.14 -18.88 -44.83
N ARG A 16 -16.22 -18.24 -43.66
CA ARG A 16 -17.45 -18.19 -42.86
C ARG A 16 -18.20 -16.92 -43.19
N GLU A 17 -19.37 -17.08 -43.81
CA GLU A 17 -20.38 -16.04 -43.98
C GLU A 17 -20.95 -15.65 -42.60
N LYS A 18 -21.08 -14.34 -42.36
CA LYS A 18 -21.75 -13.79 -41.18
C LYS A 18 -23.26 -13.78 -41.42
N THR A 19 -23.99 -14.68 -40.78
CA THR A 19 -25.45 -14.60 -40.71
C THR A 19 -25.82 -13.64 -39.58
N VAL A 20 -26.43 -12.50 -39.93
CA VAL A 20 -26.98 -11.51 -38.99
C VAL A 20 -28.40 -11.94 -38.64
N ILE A 21 -28.66 -12.19 -37.36
CA ILE A 21 -30.00 -12.44 -36.83
C ILE A 21 -30.52 -11.09 -36.27
N PRO A 22 -31.68 -10.56 -36.71
CA PRO A 22 -32.20 -9.31 -36.17
C PRO A 22 -32.85 -9.55 -34.79
N ASN A 23 -32.44 -8.76 -33.80
CA ASN A 23 -33.04 -8.72 -32.47
C ASN A 23 -34.17 -7.67 -32.45
N PRO A 24 -35.45 -8.03 -32.25
CA PRO A 24 -36.56 -7.09 -32.35
C PRO A 24 -37.02 -6.65 -30.95
N LEU A 25 -36.23 -5.85 -30.23
CA LEU A 25 -36.69 -5.11 -29.04
C LEU A 25 -35.86 -3.83 -28.85
N LEU A 26 -36.19 -2.79 -29.62
CA LEU A 26 -35.85 -1.40 -29.32
C LEU A 26 -37.15 -0.68 -29.00
N SER A 27 -37.59 -0.78 -27.74
CA SER A 27 -38.53 0.20 -27.19
C SER A 27 -37.75 1.48 -26.88
N THR A 28 -38.30 2.61 -27.31
CA THR A 28 -37.77 3.94 -27.05
C THR A 28 -37.68 4.19 -25.53
N PRO A 29 -36.64 4.87 -25.02
CA PRO A 29 -36.60 5.27 -23.62
C PRO A 29 -37.70 6.30 -23.37
N THR A 30 -38.56 6.02 -22.40
CA THR A 30 -39.45 7.02 -21.82
C THR A 30 -38.60 8.13 -21.19
N PRO A 31 -38.93 9.42 -21.37
CA PRO A 31 -38.15 10.48 -20.76
C PRO A 31 -38.24 10.39 -19.23
N TYR A 32 -37.09 10.28 -18.57
CA TYR A 32 -36.99 10.46 -17.12
C TYR A 32 -37.57 11.84 -16.76
N PRO A 33 -38.48 11.94 -15.79
CA PRO A 33 -39.02 13.22 -15.37
C PRO A 33 -37.91 14.08 -14.74
N GLN A 34 -37.65 15.24 -15.34
CA GLN A 34 -36.64 16.26 -14.97
C GLN A 34 -36.92 16.96 -13.61
N HIS A 35 -37.65 16.32 -12.70
CA HIS A 35 -38.10 16.91 -11.44
C HIS A 35 -37.47 16.28 -10.19
N LEU A 36 -36.52 15.35 -10.34
CA LEU A 36 -35.74 14.79 -9.21
C LEU A 36 -34.32 15.37 -9.08
N ASP A 37 -33.88 16.21 -10.03
CA ASP A 37 -32.53 16.80 -10.03
C ASP A 37 -32.31 17.89 -8.96
N ASN A 38 -33.36 18.27 -8.21
CA ASN A 38 -33.34 19.39 -7.26
C ASN A 38 -33.36 19.00 -5.77
N LEU A 39 -33.24 17.71 -5.41
CA LEU A 39 -33.28 17.27 -4.01
C LEU A 39 -31.94 16.83 -3.40
N PHE A 40 -30.83 16.83 -4.16
CA PHE A 40 -29.51 16.41 -3.66
C PHE A 40 -28.33 17.32 -4.03
N LYS A 41 -28.58 18.57 -4.42
CA LYS A 41 -27.55 19.61 -4.39
C LYS A 41 -27.42 20.18 -2.98
N MET A 42 -26.88 19.39 -2.04
CA MET A 42 -26.03 20.00 -1.03
C MET A 42 -24.81 20.49 -1.80
N SER A 43 -24.77 21.79 -2.12
CA SER A 43 -23.54 22.43 -2.56
C SER A 43 -22.55 22.23 -1.42
N ASN A 44 -21.66 21.26 -1.59
CA ASN A 44 -20.51 21.18 -0.72
C ASN A 44 -19.68 22.42 -1.06
N ASP A 45 -19.63 23.39 -0.14
CA ASP A 45 -18.87 24.64 -0.27
C ASP A 45 -17.35 24.44 -0.24
N TYR A 46 -16.86 23.22 -0.52
CA TYR A 46 -15.44 22.89 -0.51
C TYR A 46 -14.95 22.34 -1.84
N LYS A 47 -13.74 22.77 -2.20
CA LYS A 47 -13.06 22.43 -3.45
C LYS A 47 -12.04 21.33 -3.21
N PHE A 48 -11.92 20.44 -4.19
CA PHE A 48 -10.88 19.43 -4.22
C PHE A 48 -9.65 20.04 -4.88
N GLU A 49 -8.67 20.45 -4.08
CA GLU A 49 -7.44 21.05 -4.55
C GLU A 49 -6.24 20.43 -3.84
N GLY A 50 -5.11 20.37 -4.52
CA GLY A 50 -3.91 19.74 -3.99
C GLY A 50 -2.71 19.87 -4.91
N TRP A 51 -1.61 19.28 -4.49
CA TRP A 51 -0.38 19.21 -5.26
C TRP A 51 -0.52 18.20 -6.39
N LEU A 52 -0.64 18.69 -7.62
CA LEU A 52 -0.68 17.87 -8.83
C LEU A 52 0.69 17.78 -9.48
N GLY A 53 1.19 16.56 -9.70
CA GLY A 53 2.22 16.31 -10.70
C GLY A 53 1.62 16.43 -12.09
N LEU A 54 2.29 17.13 -13.00
CA LEU A 54 1.84 17.30 -14.39
C LEU A 54 2.65 16.46 -15.39
N ASP A 55 3.83 16.04 -14.98
CA ASP A 55 4.74 15.16 -15.70
C ASP A 55 5.70 14.49 -14.69
N LYS A 56 6.64 13.70 -15.21
CA LYS A 56 7.61 12.93 -14.41
C LYS A 56 8.56 13.77 -13.57
N ASP A 57 8.74 15.05 -13.89
CA ASP A 57 9.64 15.92 -13.14
C ASP A 57 8.97 16.40 -11.83
N ALA A 58 7.69 16.08 -11.61
CA ALA A 58 6.98 16.39 -10.38
C ALA A 58 7.69 15.84 -9.13
N ALA A 59 8.37 14.70 -9.24
CA ALA A 59 9.17 14.11 -8.16
C ALA A 59 10.38 14.98 -7.75
N GLU A 60 10.80 15.93 -8.59
CA GLU A 60 11.90 16.88 -8.33
C GLU A 60 11.40 18.14 -7.59
N GLY A 61 10.23 18.05 -6.93
CA GLY A 61 9.63 19.18 -6.23
C GLY A 61 8.94 20.17 -7.17
N LYS A 62 8.41 19.70 -8.30
CA LYS A 62 7.72 20.51 -9.31
C LYS A 62 6.20 20.29 -9.37
N MET A 63 5.59 19.69 -8.34
CA MET A 63 4.13 19.62 -8.24
C MET A 63 3.53 21.03 -8.17
N GLN A 64 2.33 21.21 -8.69
CA GLN A 64 1.61 22.48 -8.70
C GLN A 64 0.30 22.38 -7.93
N TRP A 65 0.02 23.34 -7.05
CA TRP A 65 -1.26 23.41 -6.36
C TRP A 65 -2.37 23.78 -7.34
N LYS A 66 -3.32 22.87 -7.58
CA LYS A 66 -4.43 23.05 -8.51
C LYS A 66 -5.69 22.34 -8.03
N GLU A 67 -6.84 22.81 -8.52
CA GLU A 67 -8.12 22.13 -8.38
C GLU A 67 -8.14 20.88 -9.28
N PHE A 68 -8.82 19.83 -8.81
CA PHE A 68 -9.08 18.60 -9.56
C PHE A 68 -10.52 18.13 -9.32
N GLU A 69 -11.05 17.34 -10.24
CA GLU A 69 -12.40 16.79 -10.13
C GLU A 69 -12.32 15.34 -9.60
N PRO A 70 -12.86 15.04 -8.40
CA PRO A 70 -12.95 13.66 -7.92
C PRO A 70 -14.05 12.91 -8.69
N LYS A 71 -14.11 11.58 -8.53
CA LYS A 71 -15.25 10.78 -9.03
C LYS A 71 -16.60 11.39 -8.62
N PRO A 72 -17.69 11.22 -9.39
CA PRO A 72 -19.02 11.58 -8.96
C PRO A 72 -19.36 10.96 -7.59
N PHE A 73 -20.03 11.71 -6.72
CA PHE A 73 -20.41 11.21 -5.40
C PHE A 73 -21.51 10.14 -5.51
N THR A 74 -21.35 9.03 -4.80
CA THR A 74 -22.32 7.94 -4.71
C THR A 74 -22.80 7.72 -3.28
N GLU A 75 -23.84 6.93 -3.13
CA GLU A 75 -24.42 6.53 -1.84
C GLU A 75 -23.46 5.77 -0.92
N ASN A 76 -22.33 5.24 -1.43
CA ASN A 76 -21.33 4.52 -0.66
C ASN A 76 -20.09 5.36 -0.34
N ASP A 77 -19.99 6.58 -0.87
CA ASP A 77 -18.77 7.40 -0.76
C ASP A 77 -18.71 8.20 0.54
N VAL A 78 -17.48 8.54 0.92
CA VAL A 78 -17.17 9.51 1.97
C VAL A 78 -16.27 10.58 1.39
N ASP A 79 -16.64 11.85 1.59
CA ASP A 79 -15.71 12.97 1.42
C ASP A 79 -15.03 13.26 2.75
N ILE A 80 -13.71 13.42 2.70
CA ILE A 80 -12.84 13.55 3.87
C ILE A 80 -12.11 14.89 3.76
N LYS A 81 -12.28 15.78 4.75
CA LYS A 81 -11.38 16.94 4.92
C LYS A 81 -10.06 16.44 5.47
N ILE A 82 -9.02 16.48 4.64
CA ILE A 82 -7.72 15.91 4.96
C ILE A 82 -7.04 16.80 6.00
N THR A 83 -6.57 16.18 7.06
CA THR A 83 -5.75 16.85 8.09
C THR A 83 -4.29 16.45 7.99
N HIS A 84 -4.03 15.18 7.68
CA HIS A 84 -2.71 14.60 7.64
C HIS A 84 -2.59 13.67 6.43
N CYS A 85 -1.42 13.63 5.80
CA CYS A 85 -1.08 12.61 4.82
C CYS A 85 0.39 12.21 5.00
N GLY A 86 0.67 10.92 5.20
CA GLY A 86 2.04 10.42 5.18
C GLY A 86 2.70 10.51 3.79
N ILE A 87 4.03 10.54 3.77
CA ILE A 87 4.84 10.42 2.54
C ILE A 87 5.44 9.01 2.47
N CYS A 88 5.21 8.34 1.35
CA CYS A 88 5.66 6.99 1.06
C CYS A 88 6.57 6.94 -0.17
N GLY A 89 7.40 5.90 -0.27
CA GLY A 89 8.22 5.68 -1.47
C GLY A 89 7.38 5.49 -2.73
N SER A 90 6.17 4.92 -2.59
CA SER A 90 5.24 4.76 -3.72
C SER A 90 4.77 6.09 -4.30
N ASP A 91 4.72 7.16 -3.51
CA ASP A 91 4.37 8.50 -4.01
C ASP A 91 5.43 8.97 -5.01
N ILE A 92 6.71 8.77 -4.67
CA ILE A 92 7.85 9.13 -5.54
C ILE A 92 7.88 8.26 -6.79
N HIS A 93 7.69 6.94 -6.66
CA HIS A 93 7.68 6.04 -7.83
C HIS A 93 6.57 6.39 -8.82
N VAL A 94 5.41 6.84 -8.34
CA VAL A 94 4.34 7.32 -9.23
C VAL A 94 4.63 8.73 -9.75
N LEU A 95 5.08 9.68 -8.93
CA LEU A 95 5.43 11.03 -9.40
C LEU A 95 6.51 11.05 -10.48
N ARG A 96 7.38 10.03 -10.55
CA ARG A 96 8.42 9.89 -11.58
C ARG A 96 8.04 8.92 -12.71
N SER A 97 6.83 8.36 -12.68
CA SER A 97 6.38 7.31 -13.61
C SER A 97 7.32 6.10 -13.69
N GLY A 98 7.89 5.70 -12.55
CA GLY A 98 8.97 4.72 -12.47
C GLY A 98 8.52 3.26 -12.50
N TRP A 99 7.42 2.90 -11.83
CA TRP A 99 6.89 1.53 -11.87
C TRP A 99 6.11 1.23 -13.15
N PHE A 100 5.27 2.17 -13.56
CA PHE A 100 4.41 2.09 -14.73
C PHE A 100 4.03 3.50 -15.17
N PRO A 101 3.49 3.67 -16.41
CA PRO A 101 3.03 4.96 -16.88
C PRO A 101 2.07 5.62 -15.88
N THR A 102 2.40 6.83 -15.47
CA THR A 102 1.54 7.63 -14.59
C THR A 102 0.53 8.41 -15.41
N GLN A 103 -0.72 8.36 -14.98
CA GLN A 103 -1.79 9.17 -15.52
C GLN A 103 -1.62 10.59 -14.94
N TYR A 104 -1.03 11.52 -15.69
CA TYR A 104 -1.00 12.93 -15.30
C TYR A 104 -2.27 13.68 -15.76
N PRO A 105 -2.71 14.77 -15.08
CA PRO A 105 -2.18 15.27 -13.82
C PRO A 105 -2.53 14.34 -12.64
N CYS A 106 -1.60 14.02 -11.75
CA CYS A 106 -1.83 13.11 -10.61
C CYS A 106 -1.68 13.84 -9.27
N CYS A 107 -2.57 13.54 -8.31
CA CYS A 107 -2.36 13.90 -6.91
C CYS A 107 -1.98 12.62 -6.17
N VAL A 108 -0.79 12.55 -5.57
CA VAL A 108 -0.34 11.37 -4.81
C VAL A 108 -0.68 11.50 -3.32
N GLY A 109 -0.21 10.57 -2.49
CA GLY A 109 -0.53 10.46 -1.07
C GLY A 109 -1.61 9.41 -0.82
N HIS A 110 -1.26 8.33 -0.13
CA HIS A 110 -2.19 7.23 0.19
C HIS A 110 -2.18 6.85 1.67
N GLU A 111 -1.70 7.77 2.51
CA GLU A 111 -1.57 7.61 3.95
C GLU A 111 -2.43 8.67 4.65
N ILE A 112 -3.73 8.68 4.33
CA ILE A 112 -4.63 9.82 4.54
C ILE A 112 -5.31 9.72 5.90
N VAL A 113 -5.32 10.80 6.68
CA VAL A 113 -6.18 10.96 7.87
C VAL A 113 -6.89 12.31 7.85
N GLY A 114 -8.18 12.30 8.17
CA GLY A 114 -9.02 13.49 8.14
C GLY A 114 -10.33 13.34 8.89
N ARG A 115 -11.27 14.23 8.60
CA ARG A 115 -12.63 14.18 9.12
C ARG A 115 -13.63 13.92 8.00
N ALA A 116 -14.56 13.00 8.21
CA ALA A 116 -15.66 12.80 7.27
C ALA A 116 -16.56 14.04 7.26
N VAL A 117 -16.72 14.68 6.10
CA VAL A 117 -17.53 15.90 5.92
C VAL A 117 -18.79 15.66 5.12
N ARG A 118 -18.83 14.60 4.31
CA ARG A 118 -20.04 14.09 3.65
C ARG A 118 -19.97 12.57 3.63
N VAL A 119 -21.07 11.92 3.97
CA VAL A 119 -21.17 10.46 4.03
C VAL A 119 -22.41 10.02 3.27
N GLY A 120 -22.25 9.07 2.36
CA GLY A 120 -23.34 8.48 1.60
C GLY A 120 -24.29 7.70 2.50
N ASN A 121 -25.57 7.63 2.14
CA ASN A 121 -26.60 6.98 2.95
C ASN A 121 -26.50 5.45 3.01
N LYS A 122 -25.70 4.83 2.13
CA LYS A 122 -25.34 3.40 2.16
C LYS A 122 -23.89 3.15 2.57
N ALA A 123 -23.22 4.16 3.12
CA ALA A 123 -21.85 4.02 3.59
C ALA A 123 -21.73 2.91 4.66
N GLU A 124 -20.68 2.12 4.54
CA GLU A 124 -20.37 0.99 5.42
C GLU A 124 -19.59 1.45 6.68
N ARG A 125 -19.22 0.50 7.53
CA ARG A 125 -18.34 0.69 8.72
C ARG A 125 -18.86 1.69 9.75
N GLY A 126 -20.15 2.04 9.68
CA GLY A 126 -20.80 2.94 10.62
C GLY A 126 -20.20 4.35 10.66
N ILE A 127 -19.61 4.80 9.55
CA ILE A 127 -18.99 6.13 9.42
C ILE A 127 -20.08 7.20 9.48
N LYS A 128 -19.81 8.28 10.21
CA LYS A 128 -20.69 9.45 10.35
C LYS A 128 -19.93 10.72 10.04
N VAL A 129 -20.65 11.76 9.62
CA VAL A 129 -20.08 13.11 9.49
C VAL A 129 -19.49 13.53 10.84
N GLY A 130 -18.26 14.06 10.82
CA GLY A 130 -17.48 14.44 12.00
C GLY A 130 -16.48 13.39 12.47
N ASP A 131 -16.67 12.10 12.09
CA ASP A 131 -15.77 11.02 12.47
C ASP A 131 -14.35 11.27 11.96
N ARG A 132 -13.35 10.91 12.78
CA ARG A 132 -11.96 10.88 12.36
C ARG A 132 -11.69 9.57 11.61
N VAL A 133 -11.34 9.70 10.34
CA VAL A 133 -11.20 8.58 9.42
C VAL A 133 -9.89 8.63 8.66
N GLY A 134 -9.47 7.50 8.10
CA GLY A 134 -8.33 7.42 7.21
C GLY A 134 -8.52 6.48 6.02
N VAL A 135 -7.66 6.62 5.03
CA VAL A 135 -7.66 5.86 3.77
C VAL A 135 -6.24 5.37 3.50
N GLY A 136 -6.12 4.09 3.16
CA GLY A 136 -4.85 3.43 2.85
C GLY A 136 -4.48 3.47 1.37
N ALA A 137 -3.68 2.49 0.93
CA ALA A 137 -3.15 2.40 -0.44
C ALA A 137 -4.16 1.95 -1.52
N GLN A 138 -5.27 1.33 -1.10
CA GLN A 138 -6.35 0.88 -1.97
C GLN A 138 -7.62 1.68 -1.68
N ALA A 139 -8.32 2.07 -2.74
CA ALA A 139 -9.57 2.83 -2.68
C ALA A 139 -10.77 2.10 -3.27
N ASP A 140 -10.57 1.02 -4.06
CA ASP A 140 -11.68 0.22 -4.57
C ASP A 140 -11.26 -1.23 -4.89
N SER A 141 -12.23 -2.13 -4.84
CA SER A 141 -12.13 -3.47 -5.43
C SER A 141 -13.49 -3.90 -6.00
N CYS A 142 -13.57 -5.05 -6.69
CA CYS A 142 -14.84 -5.40 -7.35
C CYS A 142 -15.97 -5.71 -6.35
N LEU A 143 -15.61 -6.13 -5.13
CA LEU A 143 -16.53 -6.50 -4.03
C LEU A 143 -17.65 -7.48 -4.46
N LYS A 144 -17.44 -8.24 -5.52
CA LYS A 144 -18.46 -9.15 -6.05
C LYS A 144 -18.45 -10.49 -5.32
N PRO A 145 -19.63 -11.12 -5.15
CA PRO A 145 -19.75 -12.43 -4.50
C PRO A 145 -19.12 -13.58 -5.32
N ASP A 146 -18.79 -13.37 -6.59
CA ASP A 146 -18.13 -14.34 -7.47
C ASP A 146 -16.61 -14.12 -7.58
N CYS A 147 -16.04 -13.14 -6.86
CA CYS A 147 -14.60 -12.90 -6.80
C CYS A 147 -13.98 -13.63 -5.60
N GLU A 148 -13.10 -14.60 -5.88
CA GLU A 148 -12.42 -15.40 -4.85
C GLU A 148 -11.65 -14.52 -3.85
N GLU A 149 -10.90 -13.53 -4.34
CA GLU A 149 -10.08 -12.69 -3.47
C GLU A 149 -10.94 -11.78 -2.59
N CYS A 150 -11.97 -11.13 -3.14
CA CYS A 150 -12.85 -10.26 -2.35
C CYS A 150 -13.66 -11.06 -1.31
N THR A 151 -14.18 -12.23 -1.69
CA THR A 151 -14.96 -13.07 -0.75
C THR A 151 -14.10 -13.72 0.32
N SER A 152 -12.78 -13.83 0.09
CA SER A 152 -11.80 -14.30 1.07
C SER A 152 -11.22 -13.19 1.96
N GLY A 153 -11.70 -11.95 1.83
CA GLY A 153 -11.14 -10.80 2.56
C GLY A 153 -9.70 -10.46 2.13
N LEU A 154 -9.42 -10.62 0.84
CA LEU A 154 -8.13 -10.37 0.20
C LEU A 154 -8.28 -9.35 -0.93
N GLU A 155 -9.06 -8.31 -0.69
CA GLU A 155 -9.44 -7.25 -1.63
C GLU A 155 -8.22 -6.62 -2.34
N GLN A 156 -7.07 -6.55 -1.65
CA GLN A 156 -5.82 -6.03 -2.20
C GLN A 156 -5.25 -6.86 -3.36
N TYR A 157 -5.68 -8.12 -3.48
CA TYR A 157 -5.31 -9.04 -4.55
C TYR A 157 -6.41 -9.19 -5.61
N CYS A 158 -7.52 -8.45 -5.50
CA CYS A 158 -8.61 -8.52 -6.47
C CYS A 158 -8.10 -8.32 -7.90
N THR A 159 -8.46 -9.23 -8.79
CA THR A 159 -8.06 -9.21 -10.21
C THR A 159 -9.09 -8.56 -11.12
N ASN A 160 -10.35 -8.44 -10.66
CA ASN A 160 -11.45 -7.87 -11.41
C ASN A 160 -11.47 -6.33 -11.39
N LEU A 161 -11.09 -5.73 -10.27
CA LEU A 161 -10.92 -4.29 -10.08
C LEU A 161 -9.99 -4.07 -8.89
N ASN A 162 -8.91 -3.35 -9.09
CA ASN A 162 -7.97 -2.98 -8.03
C ASN A 162 -7.61 -1.50 -8.20
N CYS A 163 -8.41 -0.63 -7.57
CA CYS A 163 -8.18 0.80 -7.64
C CYS A 163 -7.25 1.22 -6.49
N SER A 164 -6.05 1.68 -6.84
CA SER A 164 -5.19 2.38 -5.89
C SER A 164 -5.75 3.76 -5.54
N THR A 165 -5.42 4.28 -4.36
CA THR A 165 -5.92 5.58 -3.87
C THR A 165 -5.56 6.77 -4.76
N TYR A 166 -4.52 6.62 -5.58
CA TYR A 166 -4.21 7.51 -6.68
C TYR A 166 -3.64 6.73 -7.86
N ASN A 167 -3.65 7.34 -9.04
CA ASN A 167 -3.15 6.73 -10.29
C ASN A 167 -3.84 5.40 -10.68
N GLY A 168 -5.00 5.11 -10.07
CA GLY A 168 -5.93 4.06 -10.47
C GLY A 168 -7.23 4.64 -11.04
N ASN A 169 -8.09 3.76 -11.55
CA ASN A 169 -9.42 4.10 -12.05
C ASN A 169 -10.49 3.39 -11.22
N PHE A 170 -11.54 4.11 -10.84
CA PHE A 170 -12.73 3.54 -10.23
C PHE A 170 -13.54 2.73 -11.28
N ALA A 171 -14.54 1.97 -10.83
CA ALA A 171 -15.38 1.14 -11.71
C ALA A 171 -16.09 1.93 -12.83
N ASP A 172 -16.37 3.22 -12.61
CA ASP A 172 -16.99 4.13 -13.58
C ASP A 172 -16.01 4.75 -14.59
N GLY A 173 -14.71 4.41 -14.47
CA GLY A 173 -13.63 4.98 -15.27
C GLY A 173 -13.10 6.33 -14.76
N SER A 174 -13.69 6.89 -13.69
CA SER A 174 -13.17 8.08 -13.04
C SER A 174 -11.80 7.81 -12.44
N LYS A 175 -10.94 8.82 -12.50
CA LYS A 175 -9.59 8.73 -11.93
C LYS A 175 -9.58 8.92 -10.41
N SER A 176 -8.68 8.21 -9.74
CA SER A 176 -8.40 8.36 -8.31
C SER A 176 -7.35 9.46 -8.04
N TYR A 177 -7.57 10.22 -6.96
CA TYR A 177 -6.69 11.30 -6.50
C TYR A 177 -6.40 11.14 -4.99
N GLY A 178 -5.12 11.29 -4.65
CA GLY A 178 -4.57 11.03 -3.32
C GLY A 178 -4.73 12.17 -2.32
N GLY A 179 -3.90 12.10 -1.28
CA GLY A 179 -4.01 12.88 -0.05
C GLY A 179 -3.13 14.11 0.06
N TYR A 180 -2.31 14.45 -0.94
CA TYR A 180 -1.56 15.72 -0.95
C TYR A 180 -2.47 16.90 -1.31
N ALA A 181 -3.60 16.99 -0.62
CA ALA A 181 -4.77 17.77 -0.98
C ALA A 181 -5.53 18.26 0.25
N THR A 182 -6.55 19.09 0.02
CA THR A 182 -7.51 19.55 1.03
C THR A 182 -8.59 18.52 1.31
N TYR A 183 -9.05 17.79 0.29
CA TYR A 183 -10.10 16.78 0.40
C TYR A 183 -9.79 15.51 -0.41
N ASN A 184 -10.32 14.38 0.04
CA ASN A 184 -10.33 13.11 -0.70
C ASN A 184 -11.75 12.54 -0.71
N ARG A 185 -12.12 11.83 -1.78
CA ARG A 185 -13.38 11.08 -1.91
C ARG A 185 -13.05 9.61 -2.13
N THR A 186 -13.55 8.74 -1.25
CA THR A 186 -13.27 7.30 -1.29
C THR A 186 -14.52 6.50 -0.92
N PRO A 187 -14.78 5.35 -1.58
CA PRO A 187 -15.79 4.38 -1.15
C PRO A 187 -15.60 3.95 0.31
N SER A 188 -16.65 4.02 1.10
CA SER A 188 -16.65 3.75 2.56
C SER A 188 -16.06 2.41 2.98
N HIS A 189 -16.11 1.39 2.10
CA HIS A 189 -15.48 0.09 2.35
C HIS A 189 -13.96 0.20 2.61
N PHE A 190 -13.30 1.21 2.05
CA PHE A 190 -11.86 1.49 2.17
C PHE A 190 -11.56 2.70 3.08
N VAL A 191 -12.53 3.13 3.88
CA VAL A 191 -12.40 4.23 4.84
C VAL A 191 -12.46 3.67 6.26
N PHE A 192 -11.43 3.93 7.06
CA PHE A 192 -11.25 3.33 8.39
C PHE A 192 -11.42 4.37 9.48
N LYS A 193 -12.12 4.06 10.57
CA LYS A 193 -12.12 4.92 11.75
C LYS A 193 -10.75 4.88 12.42
N ILE A 194 -10.21 6.04 12.80
CA ILE A 194 -8.93 6.14 13.50
C ILE A 194 -9.18 6.10 15.01
N PRO A 195 -8.70 5.07 15.74
CA PRO A 195 -8.89 4.95 17.19
C PRO A 195 -8.46 6.22 17.93
N ASP A 196 -9.25 6.67 18.92
CA ASP A 196 -9.01 7.91 19.67
C ASP A 196 -7.63 7.96 20.34
N ALA A 197 -7.11 6.81 20.75
CA ALA A 197 -5.80 6.66 21.39
C ALA A 197 -4.60 6.89 20.43
N LEU A 198 -4.83 6.98 19.12
CA LEU A 198 -3.80 7.26 18.13
C LEU A 198 -3.84 8.72 17.68
N ASP A 199 -2.66 9.34 17.60
CA ASP A 199 -2.51 10.66 16.99
C ASP A 199 -2.62 10.53 15.47
N SER A 200 -3.25 11.51 14.81
CA SER A 200 -3.45 11.47 13.35
C SER A 200 -2.14 11.37 12.56
N ALA A 201 -1.10 12.07 13.02
CA ALA A 201 0.23 12.03 12.41
C ALA A 201 0.93 10.67 12.56
N ASP A 202 0.60 9.92 13.61
CA ASP A 202 1.11 8.56 13.84
C ASP A 202 0.33 7.54 13.00
N ALA A 203 -1.00 7.68 12.95
CA ALA A 203 -1.89 6.75 12.25
C ALA A 203 -1.74 6.83 10.72
N ALA A 204 -1.55 8.02 10.17
CA ALA A 204 -1.38 8.25 8.73
C ALA A 204 -0.39 7.27 8.07
N PRO A 205 0.89 7.21 8.49
CA PRO A 205 1.86 6.29 7.90
C PRO A 205 1.62 4.80 8.21
N MET A 206 0.72 4.47 9.14
CA MET A 206 0.33 3.07 9.39
C MET A 206 -0.58 2.53 8.29
N LEU A 207 -1.39 3.39 7.64
CA LEU A 207 -2.36 3.02 6.61
C LEU A 207 -1.73 2.48 5.31
N CYS A 208 -0.41 2.60 5.16
CA CYS A 208 0.37 1.86 4.17
C CYS A 208 1.57 1.15 4.77
N GLY A 209 2.62 1.86 5.17
CA GLY A 209 3.86 1.23 5.63
C GLY A 209 3.68 0.37 6.88
N GLY A 210 2.74 0.73 7.77
CA GLY A 210 2.38 -0.09 8.91
C GLY A 210 1.70 -1.40 8.50
N VAL A 211 0.60 -1.33 7.75
CA VAL A 211 -0.15 -2.54 7.35
C VAL A 211 0.68 -3.45 6.45
N THR A 212 1.53 -2.88 5.59
CA THR A 212 2.43 -3.61 4.68
C THR A 212 3.39 -4.54 5.42
N VAL A 213 3.83 -4.18 6.62
CA VAL A 213 4.68 -5.06 7.45
C VAL A 213 3.87 -5.85 8.46
N TYR A 214 2.76 -5.31 8.96
CA TYR A 214 1.87 -6.03 9.87
C TYR A 214 1.24 -7.27 9.23
N SER A 215 0.71 -7.16 8.01
CA SER A 215 0.06 -8.27 7.31
C SER A 215 0.97 -9.49 7.18
N PRO A 216 2.21 -9.39 6.64
CA PRO A 216 3.10 -10.54 6.56
C PRO A 216 3.62 -11.01 7.91
N LEU A 217 3.77 -10.13 8.92
CA LEU A 217 4.08 -10.57 10.29
C LEU A 217 2.97 -11.48 10.82
N LYS A 218 1.71 -11.02 10.78
CA LYS A 218 0.55 -11.78 11.26
C LYS A 218 0.34 -13.07 10.47
N LYS A 219 0.27 -13.01 9.13
CA LYS A 219 0.05 -14.18 8.25
C LYS A 219 1.12 -15.26 8.39
N ASN A 220 2.33 -14.89 8.80
CA ASN A 220 3.43 -15.82 9.01
C ASN A 220 3.67 -16.18 10.48
N GLY A 221 2.71 -15.85 11.35
CA GLY A 221 2.65 -16.31 12.72
C GLY A 221 3.64 -15.62 13.66
N ALA A 222 4.07 -14.40 13.36
CA ALA A 222 4.85 -13.59 14.29
C ALA A 222 4.09 -13.42 15.62
N GLY A 223 4.79 -13.62 16.74
CA GLY A 223 4.24 -13.63 18.08
C GLY A 223 5.11 -14.44 19.05
N PRO A 224 4.61 -14.78 20.25
CA PRO A 224 5.35 -15.55 21.24
C PRO A 224 5.96 -16.83 20.65
N GLY A 225 7.22 -17.11 20.97
CA GLY A 225 7.97 -18.23 20.41
C GLY A 225 8.65 -17.96 19.06
N LYS A 226 8.39 -16.82 18.40
CA LYS A 226 9.01 -16.47 17.10
C LYS A 226 10.17 -15.51 17.21
N ARG A 227 11.15 -15.71 16.33
CA ARG A 227 12.32 -14.86 16.13
C ARG A 227 12.26 -14.25 14.73
N VAL A 228 12.18 -12.93 14.65
CA VAL A 228 11.93 -12.19 13.41
C VAL A 228 13.13 -11.33 13.04
N GLY A 229 13.54 -11.38 11.78
CA GLY A 229 14.47 -10.42 11.17
C GLY A 229 13.73 -9.38 10.34
N ILE A 230 14.10 -8.11 10.49
CA ILE A 230 13.59 -7.01 9.66
C ILE A 230 14.75 -6.47 8.83
N VAL A 231 14.75 -6.74 7.53
CA VAL A 231 15.81 -6.31 6.61
C VAL A 231 15.46 -4.94 6.03
N GLY A 232 16.34 -3.97 6.28
CA GLY A 232 16.19 -2.57 5.87
C GLY A 232 15.38 -1.74 6.85
N VAL A 233 16.04 -1.12 7.84
CA VAL A 233 15.31 -0.32 8.84
C VAL A 233 15.15 1.13 8.37
N GLY A 234 14.18 1.33 7.47
CA GLY A 234 13.72 2.62 6.96
C GLY A 234 12.26 2.89 7.31
N GLY A 235 11.52 3.51 6.38
CA GLY A 235 10.09 3.82 6.58
C GLY A 235 9.21 2.59 6.86
N LEU A 236 9.43 1.45 6.18
CA LEU A 236 8.73 0.20 6.48
C LEU A 236 9.39 -0.54 7.65
N GLY A 237 10.72 -0.69 7.63
CA GLY A 237 11.41 -1.52 8.61
C GLY A 237 11.27 -1.03 10.06
N HIS A 238 11.15 0.28 10.32
CA HIS A 238 10.90 0.76 11.67
C HIS A 238 9.53 0.30 12.20
N PHE A 239 8.48 0.30 11.35
CA PHE A 239 7.20 -0.33 11.68
C PHE A 239 7.35 -1.84 11.86
N GLY A 240 8.17 -2.50 11.05
CA GLY A 240 8.43 -3.93 11.16
C GLY A 240 8.96 -4.31 12.55
N VAL A 241 9.89 -3.50 13.09
CA VAL A 241 10.39 -3.67 14.47
C VAL A 241 9.28 -3.43 15.49
N LEU A 242 8.59 -2.28 15.40
CA LEU A 242 7.52 -1.91 16.34
C LEU A 242 6.41 -2.97 16.42
N PHE A 243 5.89 -3.41 15.26
CA PHE A 243 4.81 -4.41 15.22
C PHE A 243 5.29 -5.80 15.62
N ALA A 244 6.50 -6.23 15.23
CA ALA A 244 7.02 -7.53 15.68
C ALA A 244 7.17 -7.59 17.21
N LYS A 245 7.59 -6.49 17.85
CA LYS A 245 7.61 -6.40 19.32
C LYS A 245 6.22 -6.31 19.93
N ALA A 246 5.31 -5.54 19.34
CA ALA A 246 3.92 -5.43 19.82
C ALA A 246 3.16 -6.76 19.75
N LEU A 247 3.45 -7.60 18.76
CA LEU A 247 2.94 -8.96 18.62
C LEU A 247 3.56 -9.95 19.64
N GLY A 248 4.63 -9.57 20.34
CA GLY A 248 5.24 -10.38 21.39
C GLY A 248 6.27 -11.40 20.88
N CYS A 249 6.96 -11.12 19.76
CA CYS A 249 8.07 -11.97 19.31
C CYS A 249 9.17 -12.07 20.37
N ASP A 250 9.65 -13.29 20.63
CA ASP A 250 10.75 -13.57 21.57
C ASP A 250 12.03 -12.84 21.21
N LYS A 251 12.26 -12.65 19.91
CA LYS A 251 13.43 -11.93 19.39
C LYS A 251 13.10 -11.19 18.11
N VAL A 252 13.49 -9.92 18.05
CA VAL A 252 13.43 -9.08 16.85
C VAL A 252 14.83 -8.58 16.54
N VAL A 253 15.30 -8.81 15.33
CA VAL A 253 16.63 -8.39 14.87
C VAL A 253 16.46 -7.44 13.70
N GLY A 254 16.92 -6.21 13.85
CA GLY A 254 17.03 -5.31 12.70
C GLY A 254 18.30 -5.59 11.91
N ILE A 255 18.19 -5.57 10.59
CA ILE A 255 19.30 -5.90 9.68
C ILE A 255 19.44 -4.75 8.69
N SER A 256 20.63 -4.20 8.55
CA SER A 256 20.91 -3.09 7.63
C SER A 256 22.38 -3.10 7.23
N ARG A 257 22.77 -2.27 6.25
CA ARG A 257 24.13 -2.28 5.70
C ARG A 257 25.20 -1.86 6.70
N TYR A 258 24.98 -0.71 7.33
CA TYR A 258 25.95 -0.04 8.21
C TYR A 258 25.40 0.14 9.63
N ASN A 259 26.26 0.36 10.62
CA ASN A 259 25.91 0.51 12.02
C ASN A 259 25.21 1.83 12.39
N GLN A 260 25.10 2.79 11.47
CA GLN A 260 24.54 4.13 11.73
C GLN A 260 23.09 4.13 12.25
N LYS A 261 22.34 3.02 12.09
CA LYS A 261 20.98 2.88 12.63
C LYS A 261 20.88 2.01 13.88
N ARG A 262 21.97 1.38 14.32
CA ARG A 262 21.97 0.38 15.41
C ARG A 262 21.25 0.91 16.65
N ASP A 263 21.65 2.07 17.16
CA ASP A 263 21.08 2.62 18.39
C ASP A 263 19.59 2.93 18.27
N ASP A 264 19.17 3.48 17.12
CA ASP A 264 17.75 3.75 16.89
C ASP A 264 16.93 2.47 16.81
N VAL A 265 17.45 1.45 16.13
CA VAL A 265 16.78 0.15 16.00
C VAL A 265 16.62 -0.53 17.36
N LEU A 266 17.63 -0.43 18.23
CA LEU A 266 17.54 -0.93 19.60
C LEU A 266 16.55 -0.10 20.44
N LYS A 267 16.53 1.23 20.29
CA LYS A 267 15.54 2.11 20.95
C LYS A 267 14.10 1.86 20.47
N LEU A 268 13.90 1.46 19.22
CA LEU A 268 12.62 1.01 18.69
C LEU A 268 12.16 -0.33 19.30
N GLY A 269 13.04 -1.02 20.04
CA GLY A 269 12.72 -2.24 20.79
C GLY A 269 13.29 -3.53 20.20
N ALA A 270 14.12 -3.47 19.15
CA ALA A 270 14.78 -4.66 18.66
C ALA A 270 15.74 -5.25 19.72
N ASP A 271 15.82 -6.58 19.78
CA ASP A 271 16.69 -7.33 20.69
C ASP A 271 18.10 -7.53 20.12
N GLY A 272 18.31 -7.16 18.86
CA GLY A 272 19.61 -7.26 18.20
C GLY A 272 19.67 -6.48 16.89
N TYR A 273 20.90 -6.32 16.41
CA TYR A 273 21.18 -5.64 15.15
C TYR A 273 22.31 -6.35 14.40
N ILE A 274 22.16 -6.50 13.10
CA ILE A 274 23.18 -7.04 12.18
C ILE A 274 23.52 -5.96 11.14
N SER A 275 24.82 -5.67 11.00
CA SER A 275 25.37 -4.79 9.98
C SER A 275 26.02 -5.61 8.86
N THR A 276 25.40 -5.70 7.68
CA THR A 276 25.86 -6.62 6.63
C THR A 276 27.22 -6.28 6.04
N ASP A 277 27.65 -5.02 6.11
CA ASP A 277 28.92 -4.55 5.53
C ASP A 277 30.03 -4.42 6.58
N GLU A 278 29.69 -4.47 7.88
CA GLU A 278 30.63 -4.19 8.97
C GLU A 278 30.78 -5.36 9.95
N ASP A 279 29.76 -6.21 10.12
CA ASP A 279 29.84 -7.41 10.95
C ASP A 279 30.38 -8.57 10.10
N LYS A 280 31.66 -8.93 10.29
CA LYS A 280 32.26 -10.08 9.60
C LYS A 280 31.51 -11.37 9.93
N ASP A 281 31.34 -12.22 8.91
CA ASP A 281 30.75 -13.56 9.03
C ASP A 281 29.34 -13.57 9.65
N TRP A 282 28.59 -12.46 9.53
CA TRP A 282 27.25 -12.33 10.13
C TRP A 282 26.30 -13.46 9.72
N ALA A 283 26.36 -13.89 8.46
CA ALA A 283 25.47 -14.91 7.91
C ALA A 283 25.67 -16.27 8.59
N THR A 284 26.92 -16.66 8.83
CA THR A 284 27.27 -17.93 9.48
C THR A 284 27.07 -17.86 10.98
N LYS A 285 27.46 -16.75 11.62
CA LYS A 285 27.26 -16.51 13.06
C LYS A 285 25.79 -16.52 13.48
N HIS A 286 24.91 -16.04 12.61
CA HIS A 286 23.47 -15.96 12.85
C HIS A 286 22.67 -17.00 12.05
N ALA A 287 23.34 -18.03 11.52
CA ALA A 287 22.69 -19.08 10.73
C ALA A 287 21.60 -19.80 11.54
N ARG A 288 20.46 -20.04 10.90
CA ARG A 288 19.31 -20.77 11.48
C ARG A 288 18.79 -20.18 12.80
N THR A 289 18.85 -18.87 12.97
CA THR A 289 18.38 -18.18 14.19
C THR A 289 17.00 -17.57 14.07
N LEU A 290 16.49 -17.37 12.85
CA LEU A 290 15.23 -16.65 12.59
C LEU A 290 14.15 -17.57 12.02
N ASP A 291 12.92 -17.41 12.49
CA ASP A 291 11.72 -18.08 11.97
C ASP A 291 11.14 -17.34 10.75
N LEU A 292 11.24 -16.01 10.74
CA LEU A 292 10.68 -15.13 9.73
C LEU A 292 11.64 -13.99 9.43
N ILE A 293 11.77 -13.65 8.15
CA ILE A 293 12.38 -12.39 7.69
C ILE A 293 11.34 -11.62 6.90
N VAL A 294 11.13 -10.35 7.26
CA VAL A 294 10.40 -9.37 6.44
C VAL A 294 11.42 -8.44 5.80
N CYS A 295 11.49 -8.44 4.47
CA CYS A 295 12.48 -7.69 3.70
C CYS A 295 11.86 -6.47 3.04
N THR A 296 12.28 -5.28 3.47
CA THR A 296 11.74 -4.00 3.00
C THR A 296 12.66 -3.32 1.97
N VAL A 297 13.62 -4.05 1.41
CA VAL A 297 14.58 -3.57 0.42
C VAL A 297 14.58 -4.51 -0.78
N SER A 298 14.83 -3.97 -1.97
CA SER A 298 15.21 -4.77 -3.14
C SER A 298 16.38 -4.05 -3.82
N SER A 299 17.31 -4.83 -4.35
CA SER A 299 18.45 -4.35 -5.11
C SER A 299 19.10 -5.56 -5.79
N PRO A 300 19.74 -5.41 -6.96
CA PRO A 300 20.47 -6.49 -7.59
C PRO A 300 21.67 -6.96 -6.76
N LYS A 301 22.11 -6.15 -5.78
CA LYS A 301 23.23 -6.45 -4.87
C LYS A 301 22.78 -6.98 -3.51
N LEU A 302 21.50 -7.28 -3.33
CA LEU A 302 20.99 -7.82 -2.09
C LEU A 302 21.72 -9.15 -1.78
N PRO A 303 22.33 -9.35 -0.60
CA PRO A 303 22.98 -10.61 -0.24
C PRO A 303 21.93 -11.66 0.13
N LEU A 304 21.08 -12.01 -0.83
CA LEU A 304 19.88 -12.78 -0.63
C LEU A 304 20.18 -14.16 -0.06
N MET A 305 21.22 -14.82 -0.58
CA MET A 305 21.66 -16.13 -0.10
C MET A 305 22.08 -16.09 1.37
N ASP A 306 22.73 -15.02 1.81
CA ASP A 306 23.17 -14.86 3.20
C ASP A 306 21.98 -14.60 4.13
N TYR A 307 20.98 -13.82 3.69
CA TYR A 307 19.73 -13.70 4.45
C TYR A 307 19.01 -15.04 4.56
N MET A 308 19.02 -15.85 3.49
CA MET A 308 18.46 -17.20 3.57
C MET A 308 19.21 -18.04 4.61
N GLN A 309 20.52 -17.88 4.80
CA GLN A 309 21.27 -18.63 5.83
C GLN A 309 20.73 -18.39 7.25
N LEU A 310 20.28 -17.16 7.54
CA LEU A 310 19.72 -16.80 8.85
C LEU A 310 18.45 -17.57 9.20
N LEU A 311 17.68 -17.98 8.19
CA LEU A 311 16.43 -18.72 8.40
C LEU A 311 16.69 -20.13 8.92
N ARG A 312 15.94 -20.52 9.93
CA ARG A 312 15.89 -21.90 10.43
C ARG A 312 15.14 -22.82 9.48
N THR A 313 15.08 -24.11 9.81
CA THR A 313 14.24 -25.09 9.10
C THR A 313 12.77 -24.62 9.07
N ASN A 314 12.16 -24.64 7.89
CA ASN A 314 10.81 -24.13 7.60
C ASN A 314 10.64 -22.61 7.83
N GLY A 315 11.75 -21.87 7.88
CA GLY A 315 11.72 -20.42 7.98
C GLY A 315 11.16 -19.76 6.73
N LYS A 316 10.65 -18.54 6.89
CA LYS A 316 10.01 -17.80 5.80
C LYS A 316 10.71 -16.49 5.51
N PHE A 317 10.93 -16.20 4.25
CA PHE A 317 11.36 -14.89 3.77
C PHE A 317 10.20 -14.24 3.03
N VAL A 318 9.80 -13.04 3.47
CA VAL A 318 8.70 -12.30 2.87
C VAL A 318 9.21 -10.96 2.34
N GLN A 319 9.18 -10.82 1.01
CA GLN A 319 9.54 -9.60 0.30
C GLN A 319 8.37 -8.62 0.31
N VAL A 320 8.64 -7.39 0.75
CA VAL A 320 7.69 -6.26 0.66
C VAL A 320 8.31 -5.01 0.04
N GLY A 321 9.64 -4.91 0.01
CA GLY A 321 10.32 -3.81 -0.70
C GLY A 321 10.19 -3.96 -2.21
N ALA A 322 9.73 -2.92 -2.89
CA ALA A 322 9.51 -2.94 -4.34
C ALA A 322 10.05 -1.70 -5.07
N PRO A 323 11.34 -1.32 -4.93
CA PRO A 323 11.97 -0.41 -5.88
C PRO A 323 12.00 -1.04 -7.30
N GLU A 324 12.34 -0.24 -8.30
CA GLU A 324 12.27 -0.60 -9.73
C GLU A 324 13.27 -1.68 -10.17
N ASP A 325 14.27 -1.98 -9.34
CA ASP A 325 15.31 -2.97 -9.65
C ASP A 325 14.83 -4.42 -9.49
N ILE A 326 15.40 -5.31 -10.30
CA ILE A 326 15.23 -6.76 -10.17
C ILE A 326 15.94 -7.31 -8.93
N LEU A 327 15.38 -8.39 -8.38
CA LEU A 327 16.04 -9.19 -7.35
C LEU A 327 17.20 -10.00 -7.95
N PRO A 328 18.22 -10.35 -7.15
CA PRO A 328 19.31 -11.21 -7.60
C PRO A 328 18.86 -12.67 -7.76
N ASP A 329 19.60 -13.42 -8.58
CA ASP A 329 19.45 -14.87 -8.73
C ASP A 329 19.76 -15.60 -7.40
N PHE A 330 19.17 -16.80 -7.23
CA PHE A 330 19.39 -17.62 -6.04
C PHE A 330 19.47 -19.13 -6.34
N ASN A 331 20.15 -19.86 -5.46
CA ASN A 331 20.35 -21.30 -5.60
C ASN A 331 19.20 -22.09 -4.93
N ALA A 332 18.56 -23.00 -5.67
CA ALA A 332 17.45 -23.84 -5.20
C ALA A 332 17.79 -24.67 -3.94
N LEU A 333 19.04 -25.12 -3.77
CA LEU A 333 19.45 -25.91 -2.61
C LEU A 333 19.34 -25.13 -1.30
N ALA A 334 19.40 -23.79 -1.32
CA ALA A 334 19.18 -22.99 -0.12
C ALA A 334 17.73 -23.04 0.40
N PHE A 335 16.78 -23.33 -0.49
CA PHE A 335 15.37 -23.58 -0.15
C PHE A 335 15.18 -25.02 0.29
N ILE A 336 15.61 -25.97 -0.55
CA ILE A 336 15.38 -27.40 -0.35
C ILE A 336 16.03 -27.90 0.93
N GLY A 337 17.29 -27.53 1.20
CA GLY A 337 18.06 -28.05 2.33
C GLY A 337 17.50 -27.66 3.71
N LYS A 338 16.55 -26.71 3.77
CA LYS A 338 15.93 -26.25 5.01
C LYS A 338 14.40 -26.17 4.95
N GLY A 339 13.77 -26.49 3.82
CA GLY A 339 12.33 -26.27 3.63
C GLY A 339 11.92 -24.80 3.74
N VAL A 340 12.78 -23.86 3.34
CA VAL A 340 12.50 -22.41 3.44
C VAL A 340 11.48 -21.99 2.39
N THR A 341 10.62 -21.03 2.74
CA THR A 341 9.68 -20.38 1.79
C THR A 341 10.17 -18.98 1.42
N PHE A 342 10.11 -18.64 0.13
CA PHE A 342 10.18 -17.27 -0.37
C PHE A 342 8.80 -16.83 -0.84
N GLY A 343 8.31 -15.69 -0.36
CA GLY A 343 7.03 -15.14 -0.78
C GLY A 343 7.03 -13.62 -0.81
N GLY A 344 5.96 -13.06 -1.33
CA GLY A 344 5.68 -11.61 -1.27
C GLY A 344 4.47 -11.31 -0.41
N SER A 345 4.30 -10.05 -0.04
CA SER A 345 3.05 -9.53 0.54
C SER A 345 2.77 -8.13 0.03
N LEU A 346 1.56 -7.92 -0.48
CA LEU A 346 1.07 -6.64 -0.96
C LEU A 346 0.15 -6.02 0.10
N ILE A 347 0.53 -4.84 0.61
CA ILE A 347 -0.22 -4.04 1.60
C ILE A 347 -0.88 -4.91 2.70
N GLY A 348 -2.14 -4.64 3.06
CA GLY A 348 -3.00 -5.57 3.79
C GLY A 348 -4.46 -5.34 3.41
N ALA A 349 -5.31 -6.32 3.71
CA ALA A 349 -6.74 -6.22 3.49
C ALA A 349 -7.38 -5.16 4.42
N PRO A 350 -8.56 -4.62 4.09
CA PRO A 350 -9.28 -3.66 4.93
C PRO A 350 -9.45 -4.11 6.38
N HIS A 351 -9.76 -5.39 6.63
CA HIS A 351 -9.88 -5.92 7.99
C HIS A 351 -8.53 -5.95 8.73
N GLU A 352 -7.42 -6.20 8.04
CA GLU A 352 -6.07 -6.18 8.63
C GLU A 352 -5.66 -4.76 9.05
N ILE A 353 -6.14 -3.73 8.34
CA ILE A 353 -5.90 -2.31 8.70
C ILE A 353 -6.57 -1.99 10.03
N GLU A 354 -7.83 -2.38 10.22
CA GLU A 354 -8.57 -2.14 11.48
C GLU A 354 -7.92 -2.86 12.66
N GLU A 355 -7.56 -4.14 12.49
CA GLU A 355 -6.86 -4.91 13.51
C GLU A 355 -5.49 -4.30 13.86
N MET A 356 -4.73 -3.85 12.86
CA MET A 356 -3.44 -3.20 13.07
C MET A 356 -3.60 -1.87 13.83
N LEU A 357 -4.56 -1.03 13.45
CA LEU A 357 -4.85 0.22 14.16
C LEU A 357 -5.26 -0.05 15.60
N GLN A 358 -6.08 -1.09 15.84
CA GLN A 358 -6.46 -1.48 17.19
C GLN A 358 -5.26 -1.97 18.00
N LEU A 359 -4.41 -2.83 17.44
CA LEU A 359 -3.17 -3.26 18.09
C LEU A 359 -2.27 -2.07 18.43
N ALA A 360 -2.13 -1.12 17.51
CA ALA A 360 -1.34 0.07 17.72
C ALA A 360 -1.90 0.92 18.87
N ALA A 361 -3.22 1.07 18.96
CA ALA A 361 -3.88 1.74 20.07
C ALA A 361 -3.64 1.01 21.41
N ASP A 362 -3.89 -0.29 21.45
CA ASP A 362 -3.79 -1.12 22.67
C ASP A 362 -2.36 -1.17 23.22
N LYS A 363 -1.38 -1.27 22.32
CA LYS A 363 0.06 -1.34 22.66
C LYS A 363 0.73 0.03 22.71
N LYS A 364 -0.02 1.12 22.47
CA LYS A 364 0.48 2.50 22.42
C LYS A 364 1.69 2.64 21.51
N ILE A 365 1.62 2.05 20.32
CA ILE A 365 2.71 2.09 19.34
C ILE A 365 2.90 3.52 18.87
N LYS A 366 4.14 4.03 19.01
CA LYS A 366 4.53 5.37 18.56
C LYS A 366 5.58 5.25 17.45
N PRO A 367 5.19 5.46 16.18
CA PRO A 367 6.17 5.54 15.09
C PRO A 367 7.02 6.80 15.22
N TRP A 368 8.21 6.77 14.61
CA TRP A 368 9.11 7.91 14.60
C TRP A 368 8.85 8.74 13.35
N ILE A 369 8.05 9.77 13.55
CA ILE A 369 7.52 10.62 12.49
C ILE A 369 8.05 12.06 12.63
N GLU A 370 8.20 12.71 11.50
CA GLU A 370 8.53 14.12 11.38
C GLU A 370 7.37 14.82 10.66
N GLN A 371 6.65 15.69 11.37
CA GLN A 371 5.56 16.46 10.76
C GLN A 371 6.14 17.57 9.88
N ARG A 372 5.55 17.76 8.69
CA ARG A 372 5.89 18.81 7.74
C ARG A 372 4.61 19.52 7.30
N PRO A 373 4.61 20.84 7.09
CA PRO A 373 3.43 21.51 6.53
C PRO A 373 3.08 20.96 5.14
N MET A 374 1.78 20.76 4.83
CA MET A 374 1.33 20.30 3.51
C MET A 374 1.80 21.23 2.38
N LYS A 375 1.89 22.54 2.65
CA LYS A 375 2.43 23.52 1.69
C LYS A 375 3.90 23.27 1.33
N GLU A 376 4.63 22.48 2.11
CA GLU A 376 6.01 22.07 1.83
C GLU A 376 6.12 20.70 1.12
N ALA A 377 5.02 20.13 0.61
CA ALA A 377 5.02 18.79 0.00
C ALA A 377 6.15 18.59 -1.03
N ASN A 378 6.38 19.55 -1.92
CA ASN A 378 7.48 19.51 -2.89
C ASN A 378 8.85 19.34 -2.21
N LYS A 379 9.14 20.15 -1.18
CA LYS A 379 10.40 20.05 -0.44
C LYS A 379 10.50 18.74 0.33
N ALA A 380 9.43 18.30 0.97
CA ALA A 380 9.41 17.07 1.75
C ALA A 380 9.63 15.83 0.86
N VAL A 381 9.08 15.81 -0.35
CA VAL A 381 9.35 14.77 -1.37
C VAL A 381 10.83 14.74 -1.74
N VAL A 382 11.44 15.88 -2.06
CA VAL A 382 12.88 15.95 -2.38
C VAL A 382 13.73 15.51 -1.18
N ASP A 383 13.42 15.98 0.02
CA ASP A 383 14.12 15.56 1.25
C ASP A 383 14.00 14.05 1.50
N MET A 384 12.89 13.41 1.10
CA MET A 384 12.67 11.97 1.19
C MET A 384 13.54 11.20 0.18
N VAL A 385 13.61 11.67 -1.08
CA VAL A 385 14.52 11.13 -2.12
C VAL A 385 15.98 11.21 -1.68
N ASP A 386 16.38 12.32 -1.06
CA ASP A 386 17.72 12.53 -0.52
C ASP A 386 18.03 11.68 0.73
N GLY A 387 17.06 10.89 1.23
CA GLY A 387 17.22 10.02 2.38
C GLY A 387 17.31 10.77 3.72
N LYS A 388 16.79 12.01 3.80
CA LYS A 388 16.86 12.83 5.02
C LYS A 388 15.84 12.42 6.09
N ALA A 389 14.78 11.68 5.72
CA ALA A 389 13.75 11.26 6.66
C ALA A 389 14.27 10.25 7.71
N ARG A 390 13.87 10.45 8.97
CA ARG A 390 14.19 9.55 10.10
C ARG A 390 12.97 9.37 11.02
N TYR A 391 11.95 8.59 10.65
CA TYR A 391 11.89 7.57 9.61
C TYR A 391 10.74 7.76 8.61
N ARG A 392 9.82 8.67 8.90
CA ARG A 392 8.63 8.97 8.11
C ARG A 392 8.36 10.47 8.15
N TYR A 393 7.93 11.03 7.02
CA TYR A 393 7.30 12.35 7.02
C TYR A 393 5.77 12.21 7.05
N CYS A 394 5.12 13.13 7.75
CA CYS A 394 3.68 13.30 7.71
C CYS A 394 3.37 14.76 7.38
N LEU A 395 2.72 14.99 6.24
CA LEU A 395 2.22 16.29 5.82
C LEU A 395 0.99 16.68 6.64
N VAL A 396 0.90 17.94 7.05
CA VAL A 396 -0.17 18.47 7.90
C VAL A 396 -0.81 19.70 7.24
N ASN A 397 -2.13 19.70 7.09
CA ASN A 397 -2.86 20.89 6.65
C ASN A 397 -2.99 21.88 7.82
N GLU A 398 -2.64 23.15 7.60
CA GLU A 398 -2.52 24.16 8.67
C GLU A 398 -3.88 24.51 9.34
N GLU A 399 -4.99 24.27 8.65
CA GLU A 399 -6.36 24.44 9.19
C GLU A 399 -6.82 23.31 10.14
N SER A 400 -5.91 22.41 10.54
CA SER A 400 -6.25 21.21 11.34
C SER A 400 -6.23 21.44 12.86
N LYS A 401 -6.08 22.69 13.33
CA LYS A 401 -6.05 23.05 14.76
C LYS A 401 -7.42 23.36 15.33
#